data_AF-A0A3B9MPN9-F1
#
_entry.id   AF-A0A3B9MPN9-F1
#
_cell.length_a   1.000
_cell.length_b   1.000
_cell.length_c   1.000
_cell.angle_alpha   90.00
_cell.angle_beta   90.00
_cell.angle_gamma   90.00
#
_symmetry.space_group_name_H-M   'P 1'
#
loop_
_entity.id
_entity.type
_entity.pdbx_description
1 polymer ?
#
loop_
_entity_poly.entity_id
_entity_poly.type
_entity_poly.pdbx_seq_one_letter_code
_entity_poly.pdbx_strand_id
1 'polypeptide(L)' 'MSKIEKLVLGSFEHWSKDKLDLHTLFEVGENDPDARTAVFDAVEKLVSEGLLREEGNDFYSLTEKGKEAAKRSKT' A
#
# COMPACT_ATOMS: atom_id res chain seq x y z
N MET A 1 10.08 3.89 6.63
CA MET A 1 8.68 3.93 6.19
C MET A 1 8.09 5.31 6.47
N SER A 2 7.87 6.06 5.40
CA SER A 2 7.09 7.28 5.30
C SER A 2 5.64 7.06 5.74
N LYS A 3 4.94 8.17 6.05
CA LYS A 3 3.53 8.15 6.47
C LYS A 3 2.64 7.43 5.44
N ILE A 4 2.85 7.69 4.16
CA ILE A 4 2.04 7.09 3.08
C ILE A 4 2.30 5.59 2.94
N GLU A 5 3.54 5.11 3.07
CA GLU A 5 3.84 3.66 3.03
C GLU A 5 3.09 2.92 4.15
N LYS A 6 3.03 3.49 5.36
CA LYS A 6 2.26 2.92 6.47
C LYS A 6 0.75 2.92 6.20
N LEU A 7 0.24 3.99 5.61
CA LEU A 7 -1.16 4.11 5.25
C LEU A 7 -1.56 3.10 4.16
N VAL A 8 -0.74 2.94 3.13
CA VAL A 8 -0.91 1.93 2.07
C VAL A 8 -0.97 0.54 2.68
N LEU A 9 0.02 0.17 3.52
CA LEU A 9 0.03 -1.14 4.20
C LEU A 9 -1.19 -1.33 5.12
N GLY A 10 -1.57 -0.30 5.87
CA GLY A 10 -2.73 -0.33 6.76
C GLY A 10 -4.06 -0.45 6.03
N SER A 11 -4.13 -0.04 4.76
CA SER A 11 -5.36 -0.10 3.97
C SER A 11 -5.79 -1.52 3.68
N PHE A 12 -4.85 -2.42 3.39
CA PHE A 12 -5.16 -3.84 3.21
C PHE A 12 -5.80 -4.47 4.46
N GLU A 13 -5.33 -4.08 5.65
CA GLU A 13 -5.96 -4.50 6.91
C GLU A 13 -7.31 -3.83 7.14
N HIS A 14 -7.45 -2.53 6.82
CA HIS A 14 -8.70 -1.79 6.96
C HIS A 14 -9.83 -2.40 6.13
N TRP A 15 -9.52 -2.75 4.88
CA TRP A 15 -10.45 -3.41 3.97
C TRP A 15 -10.55 -4.93 4.17
N SER A 16 -9.75 -5.49 5.08
CA SER A 16 -9.61 -6.93 5.34
C SER A 16 -9.44 -7.74 4.03
N LYS A 17 -8.66 -7.20 3.08
CA LYS A 17 -8.39 -7.79 1.77
C LYS A 17 -6.90 -7.96 1.58
N ASP A 18 -6.48 -9.15 1.15
CA ASP A 18 -5.09 -9.42 0.78
C ASP A 18 -4.67 -8.75 -0.54
N LYS A 19 -5.63 -8.34 -1.37
CA LYS A 19 -5.44 -7.70 -2.66
C LYS A 19 -6.28 -6.43 -2.79
N LEU A 20 -5.64 -5.34 -3.21
CA LEU A 20 -6.28 -4.06 -3.49
C LEU A 20 -5.82 -3.54 -4.84
N ASP A 21 -6.72 -2.85 -5.55
CA ASP A 21 -6.35 -2.07 -6.72
C ASP A 21 -5.74 -0.72 -6.31
N LEU A 22 -4.91 -0.18 -7.21
CA LEU A 22 -4.23 1.10 -7.04
C LEU A 22 -5.21 2.26 -6.84
N HIS A 23 -6.38 2.21 -7.50
CA HIS A 23 -7.40 3.24 -7.34
C HIS A 23 -7.92 3.32 -5.89
N THR A 24 -8.16 2.16 -5.26
CA THR A 24 -8.53 2.09 -3.84
C THR A 24 -7.40 2.60 -2.95
N LEU A 25 -6.14 2.31 -3.29
CA LEU A 25 -4.99 2.85 -2.55
C LEU A 25 -4.88 4.38 -2.68
N PHE A 26 -5.31 4.97 -3.78
CA PHE A 26 -5.34 6.42 -3.95
C PHE A 26 -6.38 7.12 -3.07
N GLU A 27 -7.45 6.45 -2.64
CA GLU A 27 -8.41 7.04 -1.69
C GLU A 27 -7.76 7.36 -0.33
N VAL A 28 -6.67 6.69 -0.02
CA VAL A 28 -5.90 6.84 1.21
C VAL A 28 -5.08 8.14 1.23
N GLY A 29 -4.73 8.66 0.05
CA GLY A 29 -3.98 9.90 -0.10
C GLY A 29 -4.82 11.16 0.12
N GLU A 30 -6.13 11.03 0.37
CA GLU A 30 -7.12 12.09 0.19
C GLU A 30 -7.11 12.60 -1.27
N ASN A 31 -8.16 13.28 -1.74
CA ASN A 31 -8.38 13.56 -3.18
C ASN A 31 -7.39 14.57 -3.83
N ASP A 32 -6.18 14.67 -3.30
CA ASP A 32 -5.13 15.57 -3.75
C ASP A 32 -4.27 14.91 -4.85
N PRO A 33 -4.06 15.58 -6.01
CA PRO A 33 -3.30 15.02 -7.13
C PRO A 33 -1.82 14.75 -6.78
N ASP A 34 -1.21 15.56 -5.92
CA ASP A 34 0.16 15.33 -5.46
C ASP A 34 0.23 14.10 -4.53
N ALA A 35 -0.81 13.88 -3.74
CA ALA A 35 -0.90 12.71 -2.87
C ALA A 35 -1.02 11.39 -3.66
N ARG A 36 -1.67 11.38 -4.83
CA ARG A 36 -1.71 10.20 -5.70
C ARG A 36 -0.32 9.79 -6.18
N THR A 37 0.50 10.76 -6.56
CA THR A 37 1.89 10.50 -6.98
C THR A 37 2.69 9.92 -5.82
N ALA A 38 2.51 10.45 -4.61
CA ALA A 38 3.20 9.95 -3.43
C ALA A 38 2.73 8.56 -2.98
N VAL A 39 1.45 8.22 -3.20
CA VAL A 39 0.93 6.85 -3.03
C VAL A 39 1.55 5.90 -4.05
N PHE A 40 1.62 6.31 -5.32
CA PHE A 40 2.23 5.49 -6.37
C PHE A 40 3.70 5.19 -6.08
N ASP A 41 4.49 6.22 -5.74
CA ASP A 41 5.90 6.06 -5.34
C ASP A 41 6.05 5.12 -4.13
N ALA A 42 5.17 5.25 -3.13
CA ALA A 42 5.14 4.36 -1.98
C ALA A 42 4.82 2.92 -2.38
N VAL A 43 3.86 2.68 -3.27
CA VAL A 43 3.50 1.35 -3.76
C VAL A 43 4.67 0.71 -4.51
N GLU A 44 5.28 1.43 -5.46
CA GLU A 44 6.45 0.94 -6.21
C GLU A 44 7.61 0.59 -5.29
N LYS A 45 7.86 1.43 -4.28
CA LYS A 45 8.89 1.16 -3.29
C LYS A 45 8.58 -0.06 -2.43
N LEU A 46 7.34 -0.22 -1.96
CA LEU A 46 6.91 -1.40 -1.21
C LEU A 46 7.01 -2.69 -2.06
N VAL A 47 6.75 -2.61 -3.38
CA VAL A 47 6.98 -3.72 -4.30
C VAL A 47 8.48 -4.02 -4.43
N SER A 48 9.31 -3.00 -4.61
CA SER A 48 10.77 -3.17 -4.69
C SER A 48 11.37 -3.73 -3.39
N GLU A 49 10.79 -3.43 -2.23
CA GLU A 49 11.21 -3.98 -0.93
C GLU A 49 10.65 -5.40 -0.66
N GLY A 50 9.80 -5.92 -1.55
CA GLY A 50 9.16 -7.23 -1.43
C GLY A 50 8.03 -7.28 -0.39
N LEU A 51 7.48 -6.13 0.00
CA LEU A 51 6.37 -5.99 0.93
C LEU A 51 5.01 -6.10 0.21
N LEU A 52 4.97 -5.63 -1.03
CA LEU A 52 3.86 -5.81 -1.95
C LEU A 52 4.29 -6.68 -3.14
N ARG A 53 3.32 -7.32 -3.77
CA ARG A 53 3.47 -8.03 -5.02
C ARG A 53 2.49 -7.47 -6.04
N GLU A 54 2.99 -7.05 -7.19
CA GLU A 54 2.15 -6.71 -8.34
C GLU A 54 1.55 -8.00 -8.92
N GLU A 55 0.21 -8.05 -9.02
CA GLU A 55 -0.54 -9.14 -9.64
C GLU A 55 -1.03 -8.79 -11.05
N GLY A 56 -0.71 -7.58 -11.53
CA GLY A 56 -1.11 -7.03 -12.84
C GLY A 56 -2.43 -6.26 -12.81
N ASN A 57 -2.66 -5.44 -13.85
CA ASN A 57 -3.85 -4.59 -14.01
C ASN A 57 -4.10 -3.69 -12.77
N ASP A 58 -3.03 -3.05 -12.29
CA ASP A 58 -3.04 -2.16 -11.12
C ASP A 58 -3.43 -2.83 -9.80
N PHE A 59 -3.41 -4.17 -9.72
CA PHE A 59 -3.64 -4.89 -8.48
C PHE A 59 -2.34 -5.21 -7.76
N TYR A 60 -2.34 -4.96 -6.45
CA TYR A 60 -1.24 -5.27 -5.54
C TYR A 60 -1.74 -6.17 -4.43
N SER A 61 -0.89 -7.11 -4.02
CA SER A 61 -1.17 -8.02 -2.91
C SER A 61 -0.13 -7.89 -1.81
N LEU A 62 -0.57 -8.04 -0.56
CA LEU A 62 0.31 -8.08 0.59
C LEU A 62 1.10 -9.39 0.62
N THR A 63 2.43 -9.29 0.69
CA THR A 63 3.28 -10.46 0.99
C THR A 63 3.28 -10.76 2.48
N GLU A 64 3.78 -11.93 2.89
CA GLU A 64 3.98 -12.22 4.31
C GLU A 64 4.85 -11.19 5.01
N LYS A 65 5.90 -10.70 4.33
CA LYS A 65 6.78 -9.63 4.81
C LYS A 65 6.01 -8.30 4.97
N GLY A 66 5.14 -7.99 4.01
CA GLY A 66 4.25 -6.82 4.08
C GLY A 66 3.29 -6.88 5.26
N LYS A 67 2.71 -8.05 5.54
CA LYS A 67 1.78 -8.25 6.68
C LYS A 67 2.47 -7.99 8.02
N GLU A 68 3.69 -8.49 8.17
CA GLU A 68 4.49 -8.26 9.38
C GLU A 68 4.87 -6.78 9.53
N ALA A 69 5.19 -6.11 8.43
CA ALA A 69 5.48 -4.67 8.43
C ALA A 69 4.24 -3.81 8.73
N ALA A 70 3.06 -4.20 8.23
CA ALA A 70 1.79 -3.54 8.51
C ALA A 70 1.46 -3.61 10.02
N LYS A 71 1.60 -4.79 10.63
CA LYS A 71 1.44 -4.98 12.09
C LYS A 71 2.41 -4.12 12.90
N ARG A 72 3.69 -4.07 12.49
CA ARG A 72 4.71 -3.23 13.14
C ARG A 72 4.44 -1.74 13.01
N SER A 73 3.69 -1.33 11.98
CA SER A 73 3.38 0.08 11.71
C SER A 73 2.21 0.62 12.55
N LYS A 74 1.48 -0.26 13.26
CA LYS A 74 0.41 0.08 14.21
C LYS A 74 0.89 0.39 15.64
N THR A 75 2.18 0.17 15.95
CA THR A 75 2.79 0.49 17.26
C THR A 75 3.57 1.80 17.19
#